data_AF-E8TM21-F1
#
_entry.id   AF-E8TM21-F1
#
_cell.length_a   1.000
_cell.length_b   1.000
_cell.length_c   1.000
_cell.angle_alpha   90.00
_cell.angle_beta   90.00
_cell.angle_gamma   90.00
#
_symmetry.space_group_name_H-M   'P 1'
#
loop_
_entity.id
_entity.type
_entity.pdbx_description
1 polymer ?
#
loop_
_entity_poly.entity_id
_entity_poly.type
_entity_poly.pdbx_seq_one_letter_code
_entity_poly.pdbx_strand_id
1 'polypeptide(L)'
;MLPEGIGSFFRSRWQGQVPLDRLFWRDLVLVGTALNVASLVAAIVLLGLKLPLALVLAVHFAPVPYNLFLTFSVWRTTQKAGGAKASLMTLGATLWLILTVVV
;
A
#
# COMPACT_ATOMS: atom_id res chain seq x y z
N MET A 1 7.44 -16.26 22.04
CA MET A 1 7.70 -15.33 20.92
C MET A 1 7.44 -16.11 19.64
N LEU A 2 6.22 -16.03 19.09
CA LEU A 2 5.92 -16.69 17.82
C LEU A 2 6.54 -15.84 16.69
N PRO A 3 7.16 -16.46 15.67
CA PRO A 3 7.56 -15.74 14.48
C PRO A 3 6.32 -15.07 13.90
N GLU A 4 6.37 -13.76 13.69
CA GLU A 4 5.26 -12.99 13.13
C GLU A 4 4.99 -13.47 11.71
N GLY A 5 4.05 -14.41 11.58
CA GLY A 5 3.62 -14.90 10.27
C GLY A 5 2.95 -13.80 9.47
N ILE A 6 2.89 -13.97 8.15
CA ILE A 6 2.24 -13.03 7.21
C ILE A 6 0.84 -12.63 7.72
N GLY A 7 0.09 -13.57 8.32
CA GLY A 7 -1.21 -13.30 8.91
C GLY A 7 -1.21 -12.31 10.10
N SER A 8 -0.20 -12.33 10.98
CA SER A 8 -0.11 -11.37 12.10
C SER A 8 0.20 -9.96 11.60
N PHE A 9 1.02 -9.85 10.55
CA PHE A 9 1.35 -8.59 9.90
C PHE A 9 0.11 -7.87 9.35
N PHE A 10 -0.74 -8.59 8.61
CA PHE A 10 -1.98 -8.03 8.07
C PHE A 10 -2.99 -7.74 9.19
N ARG A 11 -3.13 -8.66 10.16
CA ARG A 11 -4.08 -8.50 11.26
C ARG A 11 -3.78 -7.27 12.13
N SER A 12 -2.52 -7.04 12.48
CA SER A 12 -2.12 -5.91 13.33
C SER A 12 -2.45 -4.56 12.70
N ARG A 13 -2.21 -4.41 11.39
CA ARG A 13 -2.54 -3.19 10.64
C ARG A 13 -4.04 -3.00 10.49
N TRP A 14 -4.76 -4.05 10.12
CA TRP A 14 -6.21 -4.00 9.96
C TRP A 14 -6.93 -3.65 11.26
N GLN A 15 -6.42 -4.12 12.40
CA GLN A 15 -7.01 -3.84 13.71
C GLN A 15 -6.64 -2.45 14.25
N GLY A 16 -5.67 -1.76 13.64
CA GLY A 16 -5.16 -0.46 14.09
C GLY A 16 -4.22 -0.57 15.29
N GLN A 17 -3.52 -1.69 15.45
CA GLN A 17 -2.55 -1.92 16.53
C GLN A 17 -1.18 -1.28 16.25
N VAL A 18 -0.94 -0.88 14.99
CA VAL A 18 0.29 -0.19 14.57
C VAL A 18 0.08 1.32 14.76
N PRO A 19 1.06 2.07 15.29
CA PRO A 19 0.98 3.52 15.40
C PRO A 19 0.66 4.18 14.05
N LEU A 20 -0.29 5.12 14.04
CA LEU A 20 -0.79 5.77 12.82
C LEU A 20 0.34 6.39 11.98
N ASP A 21 1.30 7.05 12.63
CA ASP A 21 2.45 7.65 11.94
C ASP A 21 3.31 6.60 11.22
N ARG A 22 3.52 5.44 11.83
CA ARG A 22 4.28 4.33 11.24
C ARG A 22 3.50 3.68 10.09
N LEU A 23 2.20 3.48 10.28
CA LEU A 23 1.32 2.92 9.25
C LEU A 23 1.27 3.83 8.01
N PHE A 24 1.16 5.15 8.22
CA PHE A 24 1.10 6.12 7.15
C PHE A 24 2.46 6.33 6.45
N TRP A 25 3.50 6.73 7.19
CA TRP A 25 4.76 7.13 6.54
C TRP A 25 5.58 5.94 6.05
N ARG A 26 5.71 4.91 6.89
CA ARG A 26 6.58 3.78 6.55
C ARG A 26 5.85 2.77 5.69
N ASP A 27 4.66 2.34 6.10
CA ASP A 27 4.01 1.23 5.42
C ASP A 27 3.29 1.68 4.14
N LEU A 28 2.49 2.75 4.21
CA LEU A 28 1.77 3.29 3.06
C LEU A 28 2.71 4.04 2.12
N VAL A 29 3.31 5.15 2.57
CA VAL A 29 4.08 6.03 1.68
C VAL A 29 5.39 5.36 1.24
N LEU A 30 6.27 4.96 2.16
CA LEU A 30 7.58 4.43 1.78
C LEU A 30 7.50 3.03 1.14
N VAL A 31 6.98 2.03 1.85
CA VAL A 31 6.94 0.64 1.37
C VAL A 31 5.98 0.50 0.19
N GLY A 32 4.81 1.12 0.24
CA GLY A 32 3.88 1.13 -0.89
C GLY A 32 4.53 1.73 -2.14
N THR A 33 5.20 2.89 -2.05
CA THR A 33 5.82 3.51 -3.23
C THR A 33 6.97 2.65 -3.76
N ALA A 34 7.79 2.08 -2.88
CA ALA A 34 8.86 1.17 -3.30
C ALA A 34 8.33 -0.05 -4.07
N LEU A 35 7.21 -0.63 -3.64
CA LEU A 35 6.57 -1.75 -4.34
C LEU A 35 5.98 -1.33 -5.69
N ASN A 36 5.34 -0.15 -5.77
CA ASN A 36 4.84 0.37 -7.05
C ASN A 36 5.98 0.61 -8.04
N VAL A 37 7.08 1.24 -7.62
CA VAL A 37 8.26 1.48 -8.46
C VAL A 37 8.90 0.16 -8.90
N ALA A 38 9.07 -0.80 -7.99
CA ALA A 38 9.62 -2.11 -8.33
C ALA A 38 8.74 -2.85 -9.35
N SER A 39 7.42 -2.80 -9.17
CA SER A 39 6.43 -3.35 -10.10
C SER A 39 6.50 -2.71 -11.49
N LEU A 40 6.57 -1.37 -11.53
CA LEU A 40 6.70 -0.61 -12.78
C LEU A 40 7.99 -0.98 -13.53
N VAL A 41 9.13 -0.99 -12.82
CA VAL A 41 10.42 -1.39 -13.42
C VAL A 41 10.35 -2.81 -13.95
N ALA A 42 9.76 -3.73 -13.18
CA ALA A 42 9.56 -5.12 -13.63
C ALA A 42 8.70 -5.17 -14.89
N ALA A 43 7.57 -4.46 -14.94
CA ALA A 43 6.70 -4.41 -16.12
C ALA A 43 7.44 -3.89 -17.37
N ILE A 44 8.26 -2.84 -17.23
CA ILE A 44 9.09 -2.31 -18.32
C ILE A 44 10.09 -3.35 -18.81
N VAL A 45 10.76 -4.07 -17.90
CA VAL A 45 11.69 -5.16 -18.26
C VAL A 45 10.94 -6.25 -19.02
N LEU A 46 9.77 -6.69 -18.56
CA LEU A 46 8.97 -7.73 -19.23
C LEU A 46 8.52 -7.30 -20.63
N LEU A 47 8.18 -6.01 -20.82
CA LEU A 47 7.90 -5.45 -22.14
C LEU A 47 9.14 -5.46 -23.05
N GLY A 48 10.30 -5.08 -22.52
CA GLY A 48 11.57 -5.14 -23.25
C GLY A 48 11.94 -6.58 -23.69
N LEU A 49 11.56 -7.56 -22.87
CA LEU A 49 11.67 -9.00 -23.18
C LEU A 49 10.57 -9.51 -24.13
N LYS A 50 9.66 -8.65 -24.60
CA LYS A 50 8.54 -8.98 -25.50
C LYS A 50 7.62 -10.08 -24.96
N LEU A 51 7.45 -10.15 -23.65
CA LEU A 51 6.53 -11.10 -23.01
C LEU A 51 5.06 -10.71 -23.24
N PRO A 52 4.11 -11.64 -23.00
CA PRO A 52 2.69 -11.37 -23.24
C PRO A 52 2.20 -10.16 -22.44
N LEU A 53 1.44 -9.28 -23.10
CA LEU A 53 0.90 -8.06 -22.47
C LEU A 53 0.09 -8.36 -21.20
N ALA A 54 -0.66 -9.46 -21.19
CA ALA A 54 -1.41 -9.88 -20.01
C ALA A 54 -0.51 -10.08 -18.77
N LEU A 55 0.69 -10.65 -18.95
CA LEU A 55 1.65 -10.84 -17.86
C LEU A 55 2.23 -9.50 -17.40
N VAL A 56 2.55 -8.60 -18.33
CA VAL A 56 3.04 -7.26 -18.03
C VAL A 56 2.02 -6.50 -17.17
N LEU A 57 0.75 -6.51 -17.58
CA LEU A 57 -0.33 -5.85 -16.85
C LEU A 57 -0.56 -6.50 -15.48
N ALA A 58 -0.53 -7.83 -15.41
CA ALA A 58 -0.68 -8.54 -14.14
C ALA A 58 0.43 -8.17 -13.14
N VAL A 59 1.68 -8.03 -13.60
CA VAL A 59 2.79 -7.58 -12.76
C VAL A 59 2.59 -6.13 -12.36
N HIS A 60 2.35 -5.22 -13.32
CA HIS A 60 2.16 -3.80 -13.06
C HIS A 60 1.06 -3.55 -12.00
N PHE A 61 -0.09 -4.22 -12.12
CA PHE A 61 -1.22 -4.08 -11.19
C PHE A 61 -1.13 -4.99 -9.95
N ALA A 62 -0.10 -5.82 -9.79
CA ALA A 62 0.06 -6.69 -8.62
C ALA A 62 0.09 -5.93 -7.27
N PRO A 63 0.62 -4.70 -7.15
CA PRO A 63 0.58 -3.95 -5.89
C PRO A 63 -0.80 -3.41 -5.50
N VAL A 64 -1.77 -3.33 -6.43
CA VAL A 64 -3.08 -2.68 -6.18
C VAL A 64 -3.82 -3.26 -4.96
N PRO A 65 -3.92 -4.60 -4.78
CA PRO A 65 -4.56 -5.17 -3.58
C PRO A 65 -3.86 -4.77 -2.27
N TYR A 66 -2.53 -4.64 -2.30
CA TYR A 66 -1.75 -4.22 -1.13
C TYR A 66 -1.95 -2.73 -0.82
N ASN A 67 -1.95 -1.87 -1.84
CA ASN A 67 -2.21 -0.44 -1.69
C ASN A 67 -3.61 -0.20 -1.10
N LEU A 68 -4.63 -0.91 -1.59
CA LEU A 68 -5.99 -0.85 -1.05
C LEU A 68 -6.04 -1.29 0.42
N PHE A 69 -5.39 -2.39 0.75
CA PHE A 69 -5.33 -2.91 2.12
C PHE A 69 -4.74 -1.87 3.09
N LEU A 70 -3.61 -1.25 2.73
CA LEU A 70 -2.97 -0.24 3.59
C LEU A 70 -3.82 1.01 3.72
N THR A 71 -4.40 1.52 2.63
CA THR A 71 -5.28 2.69 2.65
C THR A 71 -6.49 2.46 3.55
N PHE A 72 -7.15 1.31 3.45
CA PHE A 72 -8.27 0.97 4.34
C PHE A 72 -7.83 0.76 5.79
N SER A 73 -6.64 0.22 6.02
CA SER A 73 -6.07 0.12 7.38
C SER A 73 -5.84 1.50 7.98
N VAL A 74 -5.36 2.47 7.19
CA VAL A 74 -5.21 3.87 7.61
C VAL A 74 -6.57 4.47 7.93
N TRP A 75 -7.55 4.39 7.03
CA TRP A 75 -8.90 4.94 7.23
C TRP A 75 -9.55 4.39 8.50
N ARG A 76 -9.42 3.09 8.74
CA ARG A 76 -9.97 2.45 9.95
C ARG A 76 -9.27 2.91 11.22
N THR A 77 -7.98 3.23 11.15
CA THR A 77 -7.20 3.71 12.30
C THR A 77 -7.46 5.19 12.56
N THR A 78 -7.60 6.02 11.52
CA THR A 78 -7.91 7.44 11.63
C THR A 78 -9.32 7.68 12.17
N GLN A 79 -10.30 6.87 11.75
CA GLN A 79 -11.68 6.93 12.28
C GLN A 79 -11.72 6.68 13.80
N LYS A 80 -10.85 5.82 14.34
CA LYS A 80 -10.76 5.57 15.78
C LYS A 80 -10.03 6.67 16.55
N ALA A 81 -9.01 7.29 15.94
CA ALA A 81 -8.20 8.31 16.59
C ALA A 81 -8.89 9.69 16.63
N GLY A 82 -9.59 10.06 15.56
CA GLY A 82 -10.25 11.37 15.42
C GLY A 82 -9.28 12.56 15.33
N GLY A 83 -9.84 13.76 15.19
CA GLY A 83 -9.11 15.02 15.16
C GLY A 83 -8.50 15.40 13.81
N ALA A 84 -7.96 16.63 13.73
CA ALA A 84 -7.48 17.23 12.47
C ALA A 84 -6.36 16.42 11.79
N LYS A 85 -5.41 15.89 12.58
CA LYS A 85 -4.32 15.04 12.07
C LYS A 85 -4.86 13.78 11.38
N ALA A 86 -5.87 13.14 11.95
CA ALA A 86 -6.48 11.93 11.39
C ALA A 86 -7.20 12.22 10.06
N SER A 87 -7.89 13.36 9.96
CA SER A 87 -8.51 13.81 8.70
C SER A 87 -7.47 14.07 7.61
N LEU A 88 -6.38 14.77 7.94
CA LEU A 88 -5.29 15.03 7.00
C LEU A 88 -4.64 13.74 6.49
N MET A 89 -4.39 12.77 7.38
CA MET A 89 -3.83 11.48 6.99
C MET A 89 -4.80 10.63 6.17
N THR A 90 -6.11 10.75 6.42
CA THR A 90 -7.13 10.09 5.60
C THR A 90 -7.12 10.64 4.18
N LEU A 91 -7.12 11.97 4.03
CA LEU A 91 -7.01 12.63 2.72
C LEU A 91 -5.69 12.28 2.02
N GLY A 92 -4.58 12.33 2.75
CA GLY A 92 -3.26 11.95 2.23
C GLY A 92 -3.24 10.51 1.73
N ALA A 93 -3.87 9.58 2.45
CA ALA A 93 -3.93 8.17 2.02
C ALA A 93 -4.79 7.98 0.77
N THR A 94 -5.91 8.70 0.67
CA THR A 94 -6.75 8.70 -0.53
C THR A 94 -6.01 9.25 -1.75
N LEU A 95 -5.33 10.40 -1.59
CA LEU A 95 -4.55 11.01 -2.65
C LEU A 95 -3.38 10.12 -3.08
N TRP A 96 -2.68 9.51 -2.12
CA TRP A 96 -1.61 8.57 -2.40
C TRP A 96 -2.11 7.35 -3.17
N LEU A 97 -3.26 6.78 -2.79
CA LEU A 97 -3.85 5.65 -3.51
C LEU A 97 -4.16 6.01 -4.95
N ILE A 98 -4.82 7.16 -5.19
CA ILE A 98 -5.13 7.65 -6.54
C ILE A 98 -3.84 7.78 -7.36
N LEU A 99 -2.81 8.42 -6.79
CA LEU A 99 -1.52 8.60 -7.45
C LEU A 99 -0.92 7.25 -7.88
N THR A 100 -0.85 6.27 -6.98
CA THR A 100 -0.25 4.96 -7.27
C THR A 100 -1.06 4.06 -8.19
N VAL A 101 -2.34 4.36 -8.41
CA VAL A 101 -3.17 3.63 -9.38
C VAL A 101 -3.02 4.21 -10.78
N VAL A 102 -2.71 5.51 -10.88
CA VAL A 102 -2.52 6.21 -12.15
C VAL A 102 -1.11 6.03 -12.71
N VAL A 103 -0.11 5.88 -11.83
CA VAL A 103 1.33 5.74 -12.16
C VAL A 103 1.73 4.28 -12.25
#